data_AF-A0A1Y2AZ31-F1
#
_entry.id   AF-A0A1Y2AZ31-F1
#
_cell.length_a   1.000
_cell.length_b   1.000
_cell.length_c   1.000
_cell.angle_alpha   90.00
_cell.angle_beta   90.00
_cell.angle_gamma   90.00
#
_symmetry.space_group_name_H-M   'P 1'
#
loop_
_entity.id
_entity.type
_entity.pdbx_description
1 polymer ?
#
loop_
_entity_poly.entity_id
_entity_poly.type
_entity_poly.pdbx_seq_one_letter_code
_entity_poly.pdbx_strand_id
1 'polypeptide(L)'
;MSKLGANDLLSYVVENIPKTKRFSKLSQAELATLWRDTTAYICQQVTNKKSINFPGVGSFYMKKVKTVSVTGDTADTSVPCFVASKSWEKIPGFKVANNTTTGSSSAEPLNFAAVAGMTGFPRDDIEPGLRDIVHALFLVLKRGSNVSLLFADMGRLVFQNRDVKFCFTSDFLEMIATGFYRAPE
;
A
#
# COMPACT_ATOMS: atom_id res chain seq x y z
N MET A 1 3.43 -7.45 24.85
CA MET A 1 3.41 -7.66 23.39
C MET A 1 4.06 -6.44 22.76
N SER A 2 5.27 -6.59 22.24
CA SER A 2 6.13 -5.50 21.79
C SER A 2 5.49 -4.76 20.62
N LYS A 3 5.20 -3.47 20.82
CA LYS A 3 4.95 -2.52 19.73
C LYS A 3 6.28 -2.32 19.00
N LEU A 4 6.58 -3.19 18.03
CA LEU A 4 7.67 -2.96 17.08
C LEU A 4 7.36 -1.64 16.35
N GLY A 5 8.31 -0.70 16.38
CA GLY A 5 8.19 0.60 15.71
C GLY A 5 8.06 0.42 14.20
N ALA A 6 7.61 1.48 13.51
CA ALA A 6 7.36 1.46 12.07
C ALA A 6 8.60 1.08 11.22
N ASN A 7 9.82 1.36 11.73
CA ASN A 7 11.09 0.94 11.12
C ASN A 7 11.53 -0.47 11.52
N ASP A 8 11.05 -1.00 12.66
CA ASP A 8 11.46 -2.32 13.17
C ASP A 8 10.72 -3.45 12.44
N LEU A 9 9.52 -3.20 11.94
CA LEU A 9 8.69 -4.26 11.36
C LEU A 9 9.07 -4.58 9.91
N LEU A 10 9.50 -3.59 9.12
CA LEU A 10 10.13 -3.83 7.81
C LEU A 10 11.50 -4.49 7.97
N SER A 11 12.30 -4.04 8.92
CA SER A 11 13.58 -4.67 9.27
C SER A 11 13.36 -6.14 9.65
N TYR A 12 12.42 -6.44 10.56
CA TYR A 12 12.07 -7.82 10.94
C TYR A 12 11.55 -8.65 9.76
N VAL A 13 10.67 -8.08 8.93
CA VAL A 13 10.14 -8.77 7.74
C VAL A 13 11.28 -9.11 6.77
N VAL A 14 12.20 -8.17 6.53
CA VAL A 14 13.31 -8.34 5.60
C VAL A 14 14.44 -9.23 6.15
N GLU A 15 14.66 -9.22 7.47
CA GLU A 15 15.57 -10.13 8.19
C GLU A 15 15.12 -11.60 8.06
N ASN A 16 13.81 -11.83 7.97
CA ASN A 16 13.25 -13.17 7.82
C ASN A 16 13.31 -13.72 6.39
N ILE A 17 13.91 -13.01 5.43
CA ILE A 17 14.13 -13.53 4.07
C ILE A 17 15.47 -14.27 4.04
N PRO A 18 15.50 -15.61 3.90
CA PRO A 18 16.74 -16.32 3.63
C PRO A 18 17.34 -15.75 2.34
N LYS A 19 18.62 -15.38 2.35
CA LYS A 19 19.30 -14.82 1.15
C LYS A 19 19.15 -15.71 -0.09
N THR A 20 18.99 -17.02 0.10
CA THR A 20 18.75 -18.04 -0.93
C THR A 20 17.36 -18.02 -1.57
N LYS A 21 16.43 -17.21 -1.06
CA LYS A 21 15.06 -17.05 -1.55
C LYS A 21 14.74 -15.62 -2.00
N ARG A 22 15.77 -14.78 -2.16
CA ARG A 22 15.61 -13.40 -2.63
C ARG A 22 15.51 -13.34 -4.16
N PHE A 23 14.68 -12.44 -4.64
CA PHE A 23 14.51 -12.10 -6.05
C PHE A 23 15.44 -10.96 -6.47
N SER A 24 15.81 -10.07 -5.53
CA SER A 24 16.72 -8.94 -5.77
C SER A 24 18.07 -9.11 -5.08
N LYS A 25 19.03 -8.25 -5.46
CA LYS A 25 20.33 -8.12 -4.78
C LYS A 25 20.32 -7.06 -3.68
N LEU A 26 19.18 -6.43 -3.42
CA LEU A 26 19.07 -5.33 -2.49
C LEU A 26 19.31 -5.79 -1.04
N SER A 27 20.05 -4.96 -0.32
CA SER A 27 20.23 -5.04 1.12
C SER A 27 18.92 -4.73 1.85
N GLN A 28 18.91 -4.95 3.17
CA GLN A 28 17.69 -4.72 3.94
C GLN A 28 17.31 -3.24 4.02
N ALA A 29 18.31 -2.37 4.17
CA ALA A 29 18.11 -0.92 4.18
C ALA A 29 17.61 -0.43 2.82
N GLU A 30 18.11 -0.99 1.72
CA GLU A 30 17.63 -0.67 0.37
C GLU A 30 16.19 -1.13 0.16
N LEU A 31 15.80 -2.31 0.66
CA LEU A 31 14.40 -2.77 0.59
C LEU A 31 13.45 -1.89 1.41
N ALA A 32 13.87 -1.45 2.60
CA ALA A 32 13.08 -0.51 3.41
C ALA A 32 12.92 0.85 2.72
N THR A 33 13.99 1.33 2.08
CA THR A 33 14.00 2.57 1.28
C THR A 33 13.09 2.43 0.06
N LEU A 34 13.23 1.34 -0.69
CA LEU A 34 12.40 1.01 -1.85
C LEU A 34 10.91 0.97 -1.48
N TRP A 35 10.56 0.35 -0.35
CA TRP A 35 9.18 0.36 0.14
C TRP A 35 8.69 1.77 0.43
N ARG A 36 9.42 2.53 1.26
CA ARG A 36 9.06 3.90 1.64
C ARG A 36 8.80 4.73 0.40
N ASP A 37 9.75 4.75 -0.53
CA ASP A 37 9.66 5.61 -1.70
C ASP A 37 8.57 5.10 -2.68
N THR A 38 8.42 3.79 -2.85
CA THR A 38 7.30 3.23 -3.64
C THR A 38 5.94 3.63 -3.05
N THR A 39 5.78 3.59 -1.72
CA THR A 39 4.52 4.02 -1.10
C THR A 39 4.28 5.53 -1.22
N ALA A 40 5.33 6.35 -1.21
CA ALA A 40 5.23 7.78 -1.50
C ALA A 40 4.77 8.03 -2.95
N TYR A 41 5.30 7.28 -3.92
CA TYR A 41 4.83 7.33 -5.31
C TYR A 41 3.34 6.99 -5.40
N ILE A 42 2.90 5.92 -4.74
CA ILE A 42 1.48 5.51 -4.72
C ILE A 42 0.61 6.62 -4.11
N CYS A 43 1.04 7.20 -2.98
CA CYS A 43 0.36 8.33 -2.35
C CYS A 43 0.18 9.50 -3.33
N GLN A 44 1.23 9.88 -4.07
CA GLN A 44 1.17 10.92 -5.10
C GLN A 44 0.18 10.56 -6.22
N GLN A 45 0.21 9.32 -6.74
CA GLN A 45 -0.70 8.91 -7.80
C GLN A 45 -2.17 8.93 -7.35
N VAL A 46 -2.47 8.44 -6.15
CA VAL A 46 -3.83 8.42 -5.60
C VAL A 46 -4.34 9.84 -5.32
N THR A 47 -3.46 10.72 -4.83
CA THR A 47 -3.77 12.16 -4.66
C THR A 47 -4.12 12.82 -5.98
N ASN A 48 -3.44 12.43 -7.07
CA ASN A 48 -3.77 12.83 -8.44
C ASN A 48 -4.98 12.09 -9.03
N LYS A 49 -5.80 11.47 -8.19
CA LYS A 49 -7.03 10.75 -8.54
C LYS A 49 -6.83 9.58 -9.50
N LYS A 50 -5.60 9.05 -9.60
CA LYS A 50 -5.31 7.84 -10.37
C LYS A 50 -5.57 6.60 -9.55
N SER A 51 -6.02 5.54 -10.22
CA SER A 51 -6.17 4.22 -9.62
C SER A 51 -4.91 3.40 -9.90
N ILE A 52 -4.27 2.86 -8.86
CA ILE A 52 -3.00 2.13 -8.97
C ILE A 52 -3.16 0.73 -8.38
N ASN A 53 -2.71 -0.27 -9.12
CA ASN A 53 -2.51 -1.62 -8.64
C ASN A 53 -1.05 -1.79 -8.18
N PHE A 54 -0.87 -2.09 -6.89
CA PHE A 54 0.41 -2.51 -6.32
C PHE A 54 0.49 -4.05 -6.35
N PRO A 55 1.34 -4.63 -7.20
CA PRO A 55 1.45 -6.08 -7.36
C PRO A 55 1.68 -6.80 -6.03
N GLY A 56 0.87 -7.84 -5.79
CA GLY A 56 0.96 -8.64 -4.56
C GLY A 56 0.41 -7.97 -3.29
N VAL A 57 0.05 -6.68 -3.33
CA VAL A 57 -0.50 -5.95 -2.18
C VAL A 57 -2.00 -5.69 -2.35
N GLY A 58 -2.39 -4.99 -3.42
CA GLY A 58 -3.77 -4.59 -3.66
C GLY A 58 -3.87 -3.40 -4.60
N SER A 59 -5.09 -2.89 -4.77
CA SER A 59 -5.37 -1.72 -5.60
C SER A 59 -5.90 -0.57 -4.76
N PHE A 60 -5.47 0.65 -5.10
CA PHE A 60 -5.99 1.90 -4.59
C PHE A 60 -6.78 2.62 -5.68
N TYR A 61 -7.92 3.20 -5.33
CA TYR A 61 -8.76 3.97 -6.25
C TYR A 61 -9.56 5.02 -5.51
N MET A 62 -10.13 5.96 -6.27
CA MET A 62 -11.01 7.00 -5.78
C MET A 62 -12.44 6.67 -6.15
N LYS A 63 -13.32 6.55 -5.17
CA LYS A 63 -14.76 6.35 -5.38
C LYS A 63 -15.48 7.67 -5.17
N LYS A 64 -16.33 8.07 -6.13
CA LYS A 64 -17.25 9.18 -5.92
C LYS A 64 -18.44 8.71 -5.09
N VAL A 65 -18.74 9.43 -4.03
CA VAL A 65 -19.91 9.22 -3.16
C VAL A 65 -20.70 10.51 -3.06
N LYS A 66 -22.02 10.40 -3.12
CA LYS A 66 -22.90 11.54 -2.87
C LYS A 66 -23.00 11.75 -1.37
N THR A 67 -22.61 12.93 -0.92
CA THR A 67 -22.75 13.38 0.46
C THR A 67 -23.82 14.46 0.51
N VAL A 68 -24.76 14.33 1.43
CA VAL A 68 -25.79 15.35 1.69
C VAL A 68 -25.29 16.22 2.83
N SER A 69 -25.20 17.53 2.59
CA SER A 69 -24.83 18.51 3.62
C SER A 69 -25.94 18.63 4.67
N VAL A 70 -25.62 19.29 5.79
CA VAL A 70 -26.61 19.62 6.82
C VAL A 70 -27.73 20.54 6.28
N THR A 71 -27.44 21.31 5.21
CA THR A 71 -28.40 22.19 4.53
C THR A 71 -29.25 21.48 3.47
N GLY A 72 -29.03 20.18 3.24
CA GLY A 72 -29.75 19.38 2.24
C GLY A 72 -29.14 19.38 0.85
N ASP A 73 -28.04 20.10 0.64
CA ASP A 73 -27.33 20.15 -0.63
C ASP A 73 -26.56 18.86 -0.88
N THR A 74 -26.66 18.31 -2.09
CA THR A 74 -25.92 17.09 -2.45
C THR A 74 -24.62 17.46 -3.17
N ALA A 75 -23.49 17.04 -2.63
CA ALA A 75 -22.18 17.19 -3.23
C ALA A 75 -21.56 15.82 -3.55
N ASP A 76 -20.82 15.73 -4.66
CA ASP A 76 -20.00 14.56 -4.96
C ASP A 76 -18.66 14.67 -4.25
N THR A 77 -18.41 13.81 -3.26
CA THR A 77 -17.14 13.70 -2.56
C THR A 77 -16.36 12.49 -3.07
N SER A 78 -15.06 12.63 -3.29
CA SER A 78 -14.19 11.49 -3.61
C SER A 78 -13.61 10.89 -2.34
N VAL A 79 -13.81 9.59 -2.13
CA VAL A 79 -13.22 8.85 -1.01
C VAL A 79 -12.19 7.84 -1.50
N PRO A 80 -11.00 7.79 -0.89
CA PRO A 80 -10.01 6.79 -1.24
C PRO A 80 -10.45 5.41 -0.76
N CYS A 81 -10.20 4.40 -1.57
CA CYS A 81 -10.58 3.03 -1.31
C CYS A 81 -9.38 2.11 -1.57
N PHE A 82 -9.32 1.01 -0.82
CA PHE A 82 -8.33 -0.05 -0.99
C PHE A 82 -9.03 -1.39 -1.15
N VAL A 83 -8.57 -2.17 -2.13
CA VAL A 83 -8.98 -3.56 -2.33
C VAL A 83 -7.73 -4.43 -2.25
N ALA A 84 -7.71 -5.35 -1.29
CA ALA A 84 -6.57 -6.23 -1.08
C ALA A 84 -6.41 -7.20 -2.26
N SER A 85 -5.16 -7.59 -2.54
CA SER A 85 -4.88 -8.60 -3.56
C SER A 85 -5.46 -9.96 -3.16
N LYS A 86 -6.12 -10.65 -4.10
CA LYS A 86 -6.56 -12.04 -3.89
C LYS A 86 -5.42 -13.00 -3.56
N SER A 87 -4.18 -12.61 -3.84
CA SER A 87 -3.01 -13.42 -3.47
C SER A 87 -2.93 -13.70 -1.97
N TRP A 88 -3.46 -12.84 -1.10
CA TRP A 88 -3.46 -13.04 0.35
C TRP A 88 -4.28 -14.25 0.80
N GLU A 89 -5.28 -14.68 0.02
CA GLU A 89 -6.08 -15.90 0.30
C GLU A 89 -5.22 -17.19 0.22
N LYS A 90 -4.03 -17.12 -0.38
CA LYS A 90 -3.05 -18.22 -0.36
C LYS A 90 -2.46 -18.46 1.04
N ILE A 91 -2.70 -17.56 1.99
CA ILE A 91 -2.34 -17.75 3.40
C ILE A 91 -3.53 -18.39 4.10
N PRO A 92 -3.39 -19.57 4.71
CA PRO A 92 -4.49 -20.24 5.39
C PRO A 92 -5.21 -19.33 6.41
N GLY A 93 -6.54 -19.31 6.30
CA GLY A 93 -7.43 -18.52 7.15
C GLY A 93 -7.63 -17.07 6.72
N PHE A 94 -6.80 -16.52 5.81
CA PHE A 94 -7.03 -15.17 5.30
C PHE A 94 -8.23 -15.14 4.36
N LYS A 95 -9.09 -14.14 4.55
CA LYS A 95 -10.24 -13.87 3.69
C LYS A 95 -10.06 -12.49 3.08
N VAL A 96 -10.11 -12.40 1.75
CA VAL A 96 -10.16 -11.11 1.07
C VAL A 96 -11.62 -10.86 0.70
N ALA A 97 -12.16 -9.72 1.11
CA ALA A 97 -13.52 -9.37 0.75
C ALA A 97 -13.62 -9.28 -0.79
N ASN A 98 -14.58 -10.02 -1.37
CA ASN A 98 -14.89 -9.95 -2.80
C ASN A 98 -15.63 -8.65 -3.08
N ASN A 99 -14.87 -7.56 -3.11
CA ASN A 99 -15.39 -6.26 -3.47
C ASN A 99 -15.42 -6.21 -5.00
N THR A 100 -16.46 -6.77 -5.60
CA THR A 100 -16.84 -6.45 -6.99
C THR A 100 -17.13 -4.97 -7.02
N THR A 101 -16.10 -4.17 -7.26
CA THR A 101 -16.21 -2.71 -7.26
C THR A 101 -16.89 -2.33 -8.56
N THR A 102 -18.22 -2.36 -8.55
CA THR A 102 -19.05 -1.77 -9.60
C THR A 102 -18.75 -0.28 -9.63
N GLY A 103 -17.95 0.15 -10.62
CA GLY A 103 -17.62 1.56 -10.85
C GLY A 103 -16.16 1.97 -10.68
N SER A 104 -15.21 1.06 -10.43
CA SER A 104 -13.78 1.42 -10.46
C SER A 104 -13.23 1.39 -11.89
N SER A 105 -12.62 2.48 -12.34
CA SER A 105 -11.67 2.49 -13.46
C SER A 105 -10.62 1.41 -13.24
N SER A 106 -10.27 0.65 -14.29
CA SER A 106 -9.22 -0.39 -14.24
C SER A 106 -7.97 0.21 -13.60
N ALA A 107 -7.56 -0.30 -12.44
CA ALA A 107 -6.40 0.22 -11.74
C ALA A 107 -5.15 -0.04 -12.59
N GLU A 108 -4.38 1.01 -12.88
CA GLU A 108 -3.18 0.90 -13.69
C GLU A 108 -2.11 0.13 -12.90
N PRO A 109 -1.36 -0.79 -13.52
CA PRO A 109 -0.22 -1.42 -12.89
C PRO A 109 0.79 -0.37 -12.41
N LEU A 110 1.45 -0.64 -11.28
CA LEU A 110 2.53 0.21 -10.78
C LEU A 110 3.58 0.45 -11.88
N ASN A 111 3.80 1.71 -12.24
CA ASN A 111 4.80 2.07 -13.24
C ASN A 111 6.20 2.01 -12.61
N PHE A 112 6.83 0.84 -12.73
CA PHE A 112 8.16 0.60 -12.19
C PHE A 112 9.25 1.51 -12.79
N ALA A 113 9.08 2.02 -14.02
CA ALA A 113 10.03 2.98 -14.60
C ALA A 113 9.94 4.35 -13.92
N ALA A 114 8.72 4.81 -13.61
CA ALA A 114 8.52 6.02 -12.83
C ALA A 114 9.06 5.86 -11.39
N VAL A 115 8.83 4.70 -10.77
CA VAL A 115 9.41 4.39 -9.44
C VAL A 115 10.94 4.40 -9.49
N ALA A 116 11.56 3.79 -10.51
CA ALA A 116 13.02 3.83 -10.69
C ALA A 116 13.53 5.28 -10.78
N GLY A 117 12.89 6.12 -11.59
CA GLY A 117 13.25 7.53 -11.72
C GLY A 117 13.11 8.34 -10.42
N MET A 118 12.15 8.00 -9.57
CA MET A 118 11.92 8.70 -8.30
C MET A 118 12.84 8.20 -7.17
N THR A 119 13.16 6.91 -7.16
CA THR A 119 13.93 6.27 -6.07
C THR A 119 15.43 6.24 -6.33
N GLY A 120 15.86 6.37 -7.59
CA GLY A 120 17.25 6.19 -7.98
C GLY A 120 17.72 4.73 -8.03
N PHE A 121 16.86 3.77 -7.68
CA PHE A 121 17.17 2.35 -7.85
C PHE A 121 17.14 1.95 -9.34
N PRO A 122 17.97 0.97 -9.75
CA PRO A 122 17.86 0.38 -11.07
C PRO A 122 16.46 -0.18 -11.30
N ARG A 123 15.88 0.08 -12.48
CA ARG A 123 14.55 -0.42 -12.86
C ARG A 123 14.44 -1.94 -12.67
N ASP A 124 15.50 -2.67 -12.98
CA ASP A 124 15.54 -4.13 -12.89
C ASP A 124 15.51 -4.64 -11.44
N ASP A 125 15.84 -3.80 -10.45
CA ASP A 125 15.78 -4.15 -9.03
C ASP A 125 14.44 -3.79 -8.37
N ILE A 126 13.65 -2.88 -8.95
CA ILE A 126 12.38 -2.41 -8.38
C ILE A 126 11.39 -3.57 -8.16
N GLU A 127 11.02 -4.26 -9.25
CA GLU A 127 10.01 -5.30 -9.18
C GLU A 127 10.48 -6.50 -8.33
N PRO A 128 11.71 -7.03 -8.50
CA PRO A 128 12.22 -8.08 -7.63
C PRO A 128 12.32 -7.65 -6.15
N GLY A 129 12.72 -6.40 -5.87
CA GLY A 129 12.81 -5.89 -4.51
C GLY A 129 11.45 -5.78 -3.83
N LEU A 130 10.43 -5.26 -4.54
CA LEU A 130 9.06 -5.25 -4.03
C LEU A 130 8.52 -6.68 -3.84
N ARG A 131 8.89 -7.60 -4.72
CA ARG A 131 8.55 -9.03 -4.58
C ARG A 131 9.17 -9.67 -3.35
N ASP A 132 10.42 -9.32 -3.02
CA ASP A 132 11.08 -9.76 -1.78
C ASP A 132 10.29 -9.36 -0.55
N ILE A 133 9.84 -8.11 -0.49
CA ILE A 133 9.08 -7.57 0.64
C ILE A 133 7.72 -8.26 0.76
N VAL A 134 6.99 -8.40 -0.35
CA VAL A 134 5.70 -9.11 -0.34
C VAL A 134 5.90 -10.57 0.05
N HIS A 135 6.92 -11.25 -0.48
CA HIS A 135 7.21 -12.64 -0.12
C HIS A 135 7.50 -12.80 1.37
N ALA A 136 8.27 -11.88 1.93
CA ALA A 136 8.57 -11.84 3.36
C ALA A 136 7.31 -11.70 4.22
N LEU A 137 6.37 -10.85 3.79
CA LEU A 137 5.06 -10.73 4.45
C LEU A 137 4.31 -12.06 4.42
N PHE A 138 4.25 -12.74 3.28
CA PHE A 138 3.64 -14.08 3.20
C PHE A 138 4.24 -15.05 4.21
N LEU A 139 5.56 -15.05 4.39
CA LEU A 139 6.23 -15.95 5.34
C LEU A 139 5.87 -15.62 6.80
N VAL A 140 5.90 -14.34 7.16
CA VAL A 140 5.59 -13.88 8.53
C VAL A 140 4.12 -14.12 8.87
N LEU A 141 3.21 -13.82 7.93
CA LEU A 141 1.76 -14.00 8.12
C LEU A 141 1.35 -15.49 8.18
N LYS A 142 2.02 -16.37 7.44
CA LYS A 142 1.81 -17.84 7.55
C LYS A 142 2.12 -18.36 8.95
N ARG A 143 3.06 -17.75 9.67
CA ARG A 143 3.37 -18.07 11.07
C ARG A 143 2.35 -17.50 12.08
N GLY A 144 1.34 -16.77 11.61
CA GLY A 144 0.28 -16.19 12.45
C GLY A 144 0.63 -14.84 13.07
N SER A 145 1.74 -14.20 12.65
CA SER A 145 2.09 -12.86 13.11
C SER A 145 1.12 -11.81 12.57
N ASN A 146 0.86 -10.77 13.37
CA ASN A 146 0.19 -9.56 12.91
C ASN A 146 1.23 -8.57 12.38
N VAL A 147 0.91 -7.85 11.31
CA VAL A 147 1.84 -6.95 10.62
C VAL A 147 1.13 -5.62 10.35
N SER A 148 1.82 -4.51 10.61
CA SER A 148 1.38 -3.18 10.17
C SER A 148 2.52 -2.50 9.43
N LEU A 149 2.27 -2.15 8.16
CA LEU A 149 3.23 -1.45 7.31
C LEU A 149 2.76 -0.03 7.05
N LEU A 150 3.68 0.92 7.15
CA LEU A 150 3.41 2.31 6.82
C LEU A 150 3.39 2.51 5.30
N PHE A 151 2.44 3.32 4.83
CA PHE A 151 2.45 3.94 3.51
C PHE A 151 2.62 5.43 3.71
N ALA A 152 3.68 6.00 3.12
CA ALA A 152 4.09 7.39 3.33
C ALA A 152 2.89 8.35 3.19
N ASP A 153 2.63 9.09 4.26
CA ASP A 153 1.57 10.11 4.44
C ASP A 153 0.13 9.67 4.13
N MET A 154 -0.07 8.42 3.73
CA MET A 154 -1.34 7.90 3.23
C MET A 154 -2.06 7.07 4.29
N GLY A 155 -1.33 6.26 5.06
CA GLY A 155 -1.95 5.31 5.97
C GLY A 155 -1.09 4.12 6.34
N ARG A 156 -1.77 3.04 6.77
CA ARG A 156 -1.14 1.78 7.14
C ARG A 156 -1.86 0.60 6.51
N LEU A 157 -1.10 -0.34 5.95
CA LEU A 157 -1.58 -1.66 5.58
C LEU A 157 -1.49 -2.56 6.80
N VAL A 158 -2.62 -3.12 7.23
CA VAL A 158 -2.76 -3.87 8.46
C VAL A 158 -3.21 -5.30 8.16
N PHE A 159 -2.42 -6.25 8.63
CA PHE A 159 -2.73 -7.67 8.66
C PHE A 159 -2.96 -8.07 10.11
N GLN A 160 -4.21 -8.32 10.47
CA GLN A 160 -4.60 -8.67 11.83
C GLN A 160 -5.77 -9.63 11.81
N ASN A 161 -5.78 -10.64 12.68
CA ASN A 161 -6.89 -11.59 12.81
C ASN A 161 -7.27 -12.28 11.47
N ARG A 162 -6.27 -12.55 10.62
CA ARG A 162 -6.45 -13.14 9.28
C ARG A 162 -7.28 -12.26 8.32
N ASP A 163 -7.28 -10.96 8.54
CA ASP A 163 -7.86 -9.97 7.64
C ASP A 163 -6.78 -9.01 7.12
N VAL A 164 -7.04 -8.43 5.94
CA VAL A 164 -6.18 -7.42 5.31
C VAL A 164 -6.99 -6.17 5.08
N LYS A 165 -6.58 -5.08 5.74
CA LYS A 165 -7.22 -3.78 5.58
C LYS A 165 -6.19 -2.68 5.43
N PHE A 166 -6.63 -1.58 4.82
CA PHE A 166 -5.86 -0.35 4.79
C PHE A 166 -6.57 0.69 5.65
N CYS A 167 -5.81 1.35 6.52
CA CYS A 167 -6.29 2.43 7.38
C CYS A 167 -5.66 3.73 6.90
N PHE A 168 -6.45 4.58 6.25
CA PHE A 168 -6.01 5.93 5.84
C PHE A 168 -5.82 6.83 7.06
N THR A 169 -4.85 7.75 7.01
CA THR A 169 -4.70 8.79 8.05
C THR A 169 -5.78 9.86 7.88
N SER A 170 -6.15 10.53 8.98
CA SER A 170 -7.04 11.69 8.92
C SER A 170 -6.48 12.78 8.01
N ASP A 171 -5.18 13.08 8.14
CA ASP A 171 -4.48 14.07 7.31
C ASP A 171 -4.61 13.77 5.80
N PHE A 172 -4.46 12.49 5.41
CA PHE A 172 -4.65 12.08 4.02
C PHE A 172 -6.11 12.26 3.57
N LEU A 173 -7.07 11.87 4.41
CA LEU A 173 -8.49 12.02 4.10
C LEU A 173 -8.88 13.51 3.96
N GLU A 174 -8.36 14.38 4.81
CA GLU A 174 -8.55 15.83 4.76
C GLU A 174 -7.94 16.44 3.50
N MET A 175 -6.71 16.06 3.14
CA MET A 175 -6.06 16.47 1.88
C MET A 175 -6.90 16.10 0.66
N ILE A 176 -7.44 14.88 0.64
CA ILE A 176 -8.27 14.38 -0.47
C ILE A 176 -9.64 15.08 -0.52
N ALA A 177 -10.27 15.32 0.64
CA ALA A 177 -11.58 15.94 0.73
C ALA A 177 -11.58 17.43 0.37
N THR A 178 -10.51 18.15 0.73
CA THR A 178 -10.40 19.60 0.50
C THR A 178 -9.89 19.95 -0.90
N GLY A 179 -9.28 19.00 -1.63
CA GLY A 179 -8.76 19.24 -2.98
C GLY A 179 -7.56 20.20 -3.03
N PHE A 180 -7.01 20.60 -1.88
CA PHE A 180 -5.86 21.50 -1.79
C PHE A 180 -4.58 20.71 -1.53
N TYR A 181 -3.77 20.57 -2.58
CA TYR A 181 -2.35 20.31 -2.45
C TYR A 181 -1.68 21.61 -1.97
N ARG A 182 -1.25 21.68 -0.70
CA ARG A 182 -0.16 22.58 -0.32
C ARG A 182 1.13 21.83 -0.62
N ALA A 183 1.86 22.31 -1.62
CA ALA A 183 3.25 21.90 -1.81
C ALA A 183 4.05 22.19 -0.52
N PRO A 184 5.07 21.40 -0.18
CA PRO A 184 6.01 21.78 0.86
C PRO A 184 6.74 23.05 0.43
N GLU A 185 6.89 24.01 1.36
CA GLU A 185 7.81 25.16 1.21
C GLU A 185 9.27 24.70 1.18
#